data_AF-A0A1V9G0U8-F1
#
_entry.id   AF-A0A1V9G0U8-F1
#
_cell.length_a   1.000
_cell.length_b   1.000
_cell.length_c   1.000
_cell.angle_alpha   90.00
_cell.angle_beta   90.00
_cell.angle_gamma   90.00
#
_symmetry.space_group_name_H-M   'P 1'
#
loop_
_entity.id
_entity.type
_entity.pdbx_description
1 polymer ?
#
loop_
_entity_poly.entity_id
_entity_poly.type
_entity_poly.pdbx_seq_one_letter_code
_entity_poly.pdbx_strand_id
1 'polypeptide(L)'
;MAPAFYIVNKYPIMPQHLWIKMANLVFELEKKLSTSQPSTGIVRNIDRMKTVLEEAGLLLLNPLGEPYNEARTDLEASITGEATGKLHVLDVIKPIVYTQQEGSRSLLQKGVVIVGNK
;
A
#
# COMPACT_ATOMS: atom_id res chain seq x y z
N MET A 1 -29.04 40.05 -10.12
CA MET A 1 -29.08 38.69 -9.54
C MET A 1 -28.25 37.80 -10.47
N ALA A 2 -27.02 37.44 -10.08
CA ALA A 2 -26.16 36.59 -10.91
C ALA A 2 -26.44 35.11 -10.63
N PRO A 3 -26.42 34.22 -11.65
CA PRO A 3 -26.73 32.82 -11.44
C PRO A 3 -25.55 32.11 -10.75
N ALA A 4 -25.87 31.26 -9.76
CA ALA A 4 -24.91 30.37 -9.14
C ALA A 4 -24.49 29.29 -10.16
N PHE A 5 -23.24 29.30 -10.58
CA PHE A 5 -22.65 28.21 -11.36
C PHE A 5 -22.40 27.02 -10.43
N TYR A 6 -23.25 26.00 -10.51
CA TYR A 6 -22.95 24.69 -9.95
C TYR A 6 -21.92 24.02 -10.86
N ILE A 7 -20.68 23.90 -10.40
CA ILE A 7 -19.70 23.02 -11.02
C ILE A 7 -20.19 21.59 -10.75
N VAL A 8 -20.92 21.02 -11.71
CA VAL A 8 -21.22 19.59 -11.71
C VAL A 8 -19.91 18.88 -12.00
N ASN A 9 -19.32 18.25 -10.99
CA ASN A 9 -18.12 17.47 -11.16
C ASN A 9 -18.44 16.32 -12.14
N LYS A 10 -17.86 16.36 -13.34
CA LYS A 10 -18.23 15.50 -14.48
C LYS A 10 -17.80 14.03 -14.28
N TYR A 11 -17.05 13.74 -13.22
CA TYR A 11 -16.51 12.43 -12.91
C TYR A 11 -16.99 11.95 -11.54
N PRO A 12 -17.38 10.66 -11.42
CA PRO A 12 -17.73 10.09 -10.12
C PRO A 12 -16.49 10.09 -9.21
N ILE A 13 -16.67 10.49 -7.96
CA ILE A 13 -15.66 10.31 -6.93
C ILE A 13 -15.49 8.79 -6.74
N MET A 14 -14.29 8.29 -7.01
CA MET A 14 -13.96 6.89 -6.84
C MET A 14 -14.06 6.51 -5.36
N PRO A 15 -14.86 5.49 -4.99
CA PRO A 15 -14.89 4.98 -3.63
C PRO A 15 -13.51 4.55 -3.16
N GLN A 16 -13.17 4.86 -1.91
CA GLN A 16 -11.89 4.54 -1.27
C GLN A 16 -11.47 3.08 -1.44
N HIS A 17 -12.42 2.13 -1.38
CA HIS A 17 -12.13 0.71 -1.52
C HIS A 17 -11.58 0.35 -2.91
N LEU A 18 -11.91 1.10 -3.97
CA LEU A 18 -11.34 0.87 -5.31
C LEU A 18 -9.89 1.33 -5.38
N TRP A 19 -9.54 2.43 -4.72
CA TRP A 19 -8.14 2.88 -4.61
C TRP A 19 -7.26 1.89 -3.87
N ILE A 20 -7.77 1.29 -2.79
CA ILE A 20 -7.08 0.21 -2.06
C ILE A 20 -6.86 -1.01 -2.99
N LYS A 21 -7.87 -1.39 -3.80
CA LYS A 21 -7.71 -2.46 -4.79
C LYS A 21 -6.62 -2.14 -5.82
N MET A 22 -6.58 -0.92 -6.33
CA MET A 22 -5.52 -0.48 -7.25
C MET A 22 -4.15 -0.52 -6.58
N ALA A 23 -4.03 -0.06 -5.34
CA ALA A 23 -2.79 -0.12 -4.56
C ALA A 23 -2.28 -1.57 -4.41
N ASN A 24 -3.17 -2.50 -4.09
CA ASN A 24 -2.83 -3.92 -3.99
C ASN A 24 -2.36 -4.50 -5.33
N LEU A 25 -3.02 -4.16 -6.45
CA LEU A 25 -2.60 -4.62 -7.79
C LEU A 25 -1.21 -4.09 -8.17
N VAL A 26 -0.94 -2.81 -7.92
CA VAL A 26 0.37 -2.20 -8.19
C VAL A 26 1.46 -2.87 -7.34
N PHE A 27 1.19 -3.11 -6.06
CA PHE A 27 2.11 -3.83 -5.17
C PHE A 27 2.40 -5.26 -5.65
N GLU A 28 1.38 -6.00 -6.07
CA GLU A 28 1.54 -7.37 -6.60
C GLU A 28 2.40 -7.40 -7.87
N LEU A 29 2.26 -6.41 -8.76
CA LEU A 29 3.12 -6.28 -9.93
C LEU A 29 4.58 -6.02 -9.53
N GLU A 30 4.81 -5.09 -8.62
CA GLU A 30 6.15 -4.77 -8.09
C GLU A 30 6.79 -6.02 -7.45
N LYS A 31 6.05 -6.75 -6.62
CA LYS A 31 6.51 -7.99 -5.98
C LYS A 31 6.90 -9.05 -7.01
N LYS A 32 6.07 -9.29 -8.02
CA LYS A 32 6.37 -10.29 -9.07
C LYS A 32 7.62 -9.92 -9.86
N LEU A 33 7.81 -8.64 -10.17
CA LEU A 33 9.00 -8.22 -10.93
C LEU A 33 10.30 -8.35 -10.13
N SER A 34 10.26 -8.22 -8.80
CA SER A 34 11.45 -8.41 -7.97
C SER A 34 12.07 -9.81 -8.10
N THR A 35 11.30 -10.80 -8.55
CA THR A 35 11.73 -12.19 -8.76
C THR A 35 12.13 -12.51 -10.20
N SER A 36 12.22 -11.51 -11.09
CA SER A 36 12.52 -11.68 -12.52
C SER A 36 13.51 -10.61 -13.01
N GLN A 37 13.96 -10.71 -14.27
CA GLN A 37 14.65 -9.60 -14.96
C GLN A 37 13.62 -8.77 -15.75
N PRO A 38 12.97 -7.76 -15.14
CA PRO A 38 12.00 -6.93 -15.84
C PRO A 38 12.67 -6.04 -16.88
N SER A 39 11.94 -5.72 -17.94
CA SER A 39 12.35 -4.63 -18.82
C SER A 39 12.26 -3.29 -18.07
N THR A 40 13.18 -2.38 -18.37
CA THR A 40 13.23 -1.03 -17.76
C THR A 40 11.94 -0.24 -17.96
N GLY A 41 11.26 -0.44 -19.10
CA GLY A 41 9.98 0.19 -19.40
C GLY A 41 8.85 -0.24 -18.45
N ILE A 42 8.80 -1.50 -18.04
CA ILE A 42 7.77 -2.00 -17.11
C ILE A 42 7.99 -1.41 -15.71
N VAL A 43 9.23 -1.41 -15.22
CA VAL A 43 9.58 -0.81 -13.91
C VAL A 43 9.14 0.65 -13.87
N ARG A 44 9.52 1.44 -14.89
CA ARG A 44 9.12 2.85 -15.00
C ARG A 44 7.60 3.04 -15.03
N ASN A 45 6.86 2.14 -15.68
CA ASN A 45 5.40 2.23 -15.70
C ASN A 45 4.80 1.98 -14.31
N ILE A 46 5.36 1.05 -13.54
CA ILE A 46 4.93 0.80 -12.15
C ILE A 46 5.23 1.99 -11.25
N ASP A 47 6.42 2.59 -11.37
CA ASP A 47 6.76 3.79 -10.62
C ASP A 47 5.75 4.92 -10.89
N ARG A 48 5.38 5.11 -12.17
CA ARG A 48 4.34 6.09 -12.53
C ARG A 48 2.97 5.74 -11.95
N MET A 49 2.59 4.46 -11.90
CA MET A 49 1.35 4.04 -11.24
C MET A 49 1.38 4.33 -9.74
N LYS A 50 2.53 4.16 -9.07
CA LYS A 50 2.72 4.53 -7.66
C LYS A 50 2.58 6.04 -7.47
N THR A 51 3.18 6.86 -8.33
CA THR A 51 3.01 8.32 -8.31
C THR A 51 1.54 8.71 -8.45
N VAL A 52 0.77 8.08 -9.33
CA VAL A 52 -0.68 8.36 -9.48
C VAL A 52 -1.45 8.02 -8.19
N LEU A 53 -1.09 6.94 -7.49
CA LEU A 53 -1.70 6.60 -6.20
C LEU A 53 -1.34 7.62 -5.12
N GLU A 54 -0.09 8.08 -5.09
CA GLU A 54 0.37 9.14 -4.19
C GLU A 54 -0.36 10.47 -4.43
N GLU A 55 -0.49 10.88 -5.70
CA GLU A 55 -1.27 12.06 -6.11
C GLU A 55 -2.75 11.94 -5.76
N ALA A 56 -3.29 10.71 -5.77
CA ALA A 56 -4.64 10.40 -5.28
C ALA A 56 -4.74 10.38 -3.73
N GLY A 57 -3.65 10.68 -3.02
CA GLY A 57 -3.61 10.78 -1.56
C GLY A 57 -3.42 9.44 -0.85
N LEU A 58 -2.87 8.42 -1.51
CA LEU A 58 -2.53 7.13 -0.91
C LEU A 58 -1.02 6.99 -0.70
N LEU A 59 -0.64 6.49 0.48
CA LEU A 59 0.72 6.10 0.79
C LEU A 59 0.78 4.58 0.95
N LEU A 60 1.55 3.92 0.09
CA LEU A 60 1.78 2.49 0.12
C LEU A 60 3.12 2.20 0.79
N LEU A 61 3.10 1.39 1.84
CA LEU A 61 4.32 0.95 2.53
C LEU A 61 4.50 -0.55 2.40
N ASN A 62 5.71 -0.97 2.03
CA ASN A 62 6.13 -2.36 2.02
C ASN A 62 7.01 -2.63 3.26
N PRO A 63 6.48 -3.28 4.31
CA PRO A 63 7.21 -3.50 5.55
C PRO A 63 8.22 -4.67 5.48
N LEU A 64 8.55 -5.17 4.29
CA LEU A 64 9.45 -6.30 4.12
C LEU A 64 10.80 -6.05 4.82
N GLY A 65 11.21 -6.99 5.67
CA GLY A 65 12.46 -6.91 6.41
C GLY A 65 12.42 -6.03 7.67
N GLU A 66 11.32 -5.29 7.92
CA GLU A 66 11.13 -4.52 9.15
C GLU A 66 11.01 -5.43 10.37
N PRO A 67 11.43 -4.97 11.57
CA PRO A 67 11.17 -5.69 12.82
C PRO A 67 9.68 -5.76 13.12
N TYR A 68 9.24 -6.89 13.67
CA TYR A 68 7.87 -7.13 14.09
C TYR A 68 7.77 -7.26 15.61
N ASN A 69 6.71 -6.66 16.16
CA ASN A 69 6.22 -6.93 17.51
C ASN A 69 4.69 -6.81 17.51
N GLU A 70 4.04 -7.39 18.52
CA GLU A 70 2.57 -7.42 18.62
C GLU A 70 1.93 -6.03 18.82
N ALA A 71 2.70 -5.01 19.21
CA ALA A 71 2.20 -3.64 19.33
C ALA A 71 2.05 -2.93 17.97
N ARG A 72 2.54 -3.51 16.86
CA ARG A 72 2.30 -3.02 15.50
C ARG A 72 0.81 -3.11 15.15
N THR A 73 0.10 -1.99 15.21
CA THR A 73 -1.34 -1.93 14.92
C THR A 73 -1.67 -1.89 13.43
N ASP A 74 -0.67 -1.57 12.59
CA ASP A 74 -0.78 -1.42 11.14
C ASP A 74 -0.54 -2.73 10.37
N LEU A 75 -0.28 -3.83 11.08
CA LEU A 75 -0.07 -5.16 10.51
C LEU A 75 -1.10 -6.17 11.00
N GLU A 76 -1.41 -7.12 10.14
CA GLU A 76 -2.01 -8.41 10.43
C GLU A 76 -0.97 -9.47 10.09
N ALA A 77 -0.43 -10.13 11.11
CA ALA A 77 0.74 -11.01 10.97
C ALA A 77 0.37 -12.48 11.20
N SER A 78 0.87 -13.35 10.33
CA SER A 78 0.93 -14.79 10.56
C SER A 78 2.37 -15.16 10.95
N ILE A 79 2.55 -15.72 12.15
CA ILE A 79 3.86 -16.14 12.65
C ILE A 79 4.20 -17.52 12.07
N THR A 80 5.40 -17.66 11.51
CA THR A 80 5.96 -18.94 11.07
C THR A 80 7.20 -19.28 11.90
N GLY A 81 7.38 -20.57 12.20
CA GLY A 81 8.47 -21.05 13.06
C GLY A 81 8.24 -20.77 14.55
N GLU A 82 9.32 -20.53 15.28
CA GLU A 82 9.26 -20.21 16.71
C GLU A 82 8.82 -18.75 16.90
N ALA A 83 7.86 -18.50 17.79
CA ALA A 83 7.38 -17.15 18.09
C ALA A 83 8.28 -16.38 19.08
N THR A 84 9.50 -16.89 19.33
CA THR A 84 10.41 -16.36 20.36
C THR A 84 11.55 -15.55 19.75
N GLY A 85 11.93 -14.46 20.42
CA GLY A 85 13.05 -13.62 20.01
C GLY A 85 12.68 -12.51 19.03
N LYS A 86 13.65 -12.03 18.27
CA LYS A 86 13.48 -10.89 17.35
C LYS A 86 12.84 -11.34 16.04
N LEU A 87 11.54 -11.12 15.91
CA LEU A 87 10.78 -11.41 14.69
C LEU A 87 10.94 -10.28 13.67
N HIS A 88 10.91 -10.63 12.39
CA HIS A 88 10.95 -9.71 11.26
C HIS A 88 9.89 -10.12 10.24
N VAL A 89 9.47 -9.16 9.43
CA VAL A 89 8.62 -9.42 8.26
C VAL A 89 9.42 -10.16 7.21
N LEU A 90 9.07 -11.42 6.97
CA LEU A 90 9.74 -12.31 6.00
C LEU A 90 9.07 -12.27 4.63
N ASP A 91 7.75 -12.10 4.60
CA ASP A 91 7.00 -11.88 3.36
C ASP A 91 5.83 -10.92 3.58
N VAL A 92 5.45 -10.21 2.52
CA VAL A 92 4.34 -9.25 2.51
C VAL A 92 3.31 -9.71 1.49
N ILE A 93 2.13 -10.08 1.98
CA ILE A 93 0.99 -10.53 1.17
C ILE A 93 0.17 -9.33 0.70
N LYS A 94 0.01 -8.31 1.56
CA LYS A 94 -0.61 -7.02 1.20
C LYS A 94 0.17 -5.87 1.80
N PRO A 95 0.32 -4.74 1.08
CA PRO A 95 0.98 -3.57 1.61
C PRO A 95 0.13 -2.91 2.71
N ILE A 96 0.79 -2.10 3.52
CA ILE A 96 0.10 -1.15 4.39
C ILE A 96 -0.34 0.02 3.52
N VAL A 97 -1.60 0.44 3.63
CA VAL A 97 -2.13 1.56 2.86
C VAL A 97 -2.63 2.62 3.83
N TYR A 98 -2.01 3.80 3.77
CA TYR A 98 -2.49 5.01 4.43
C TYR A 98 -3.14 5.94 3.42
N THR A 99 -4.04 6.80 3.88
CA THR A 99 -4.37 8.03 3.17
C THR A 99 -3.66 9.19 3.83
N GLN A 100 -3.21 10.15 3.03
CA GLN A 100 -2.63 11.39 3.50
C GLN A 100 -3.54 12.56 3.08
N GLN A 101 -4.12 13.23 4.07
CA GLN A 101 -4.92 14.44 3.87
C GLN A 101 -4.46 15.49 4.87
N GLU A 102 -4.17 16.71 4.40
CA GLU A 102 -3.87 17.89 5.23
C GLU A 102 -2.80 17.65 6.32
N GLY A 103 -1.78 16.85 6.03
CA GLY A 103 -0.69 16.54 6.96
C GLY A 103 -0.99 15.43 7.96
N SER A 104 -2.21 14.90 8.00
CA SER A 104 -2.57 13.72 8.80
C SER A 104 -2.53 12.44 7.96
N ARG A 105 -2.15 11.33 8.60
CA ARG A 105 -2.19 9.99 8.01
C ARG A 105 -3.25 9.15 8.71
N SER A 106 -4.15 8.55 7.93
CA SER A 106 -5.12 7.57 8.43
C SER A 106 -4.89 6.22 7.78
N LEU A 107 -4.90 5.16 8.58
CA LEU A 107 -4.74 3.79 8.10
C LEU A 107 -6.00 3.37 7.33
N LEU A 108 -5.83 2.94 6.08
CA LEU A 108 -6.91 2.41 5.25
C LEU A 108 -6.90 0.89 5.13
N GLN A 109 -5.71 0.29 5.15
CA GLN A 109 -5.53 -1.16 5.09
C GLN A 109 -4.32 -1.54 5.93
N LYS A 110 -4.50 -2.51 6.84
CA LYS A 110 -3.38 -3.18 7.51
C LYS A 110 -2.56 -3.98 6.49
N GLY A 111 -1.25 -3.95 6.60
CA GLY A 111 -0.40 -4.86 5.85
C GLY A 111 -0.65 -6.29 6.31
N VAL A 112 -0.79 -7.22 5.38
CA VAL A 112 -0.91 -8.65 5.70
C VAL A 112 0.43 -9.29 5.45
N VAL A 113 1.03 -9.88 6.48
CA VAL A 113 2.44 -10.28 6.46
C VAL A 113 2.67 -11.66 7.06
N ILE A 114 3.76 -12.29 6.65
CA ILE A 114 4.34 -13.46 7.29
C ILE A 114 5.56 -13.00 8.08
N VAL A 115 5.61 -13.34 9.36
CA VAL A 115 6.70 -12.95 10.26
C VAL A 115 7.36 -14.18 10.85
N GLY A 116 8.65 -14.07 11.13
CA GLY A 116 9.44 -15.14 11.74
C GLY A 116 10.83 -14.65 12.12
N ASN A 117 11.63 -15.55 12.69
CA ASN A 117 13.06 -15.29 12.84
C ASN A 117 13.74 -15.31 11.46
N LYS A 118 14.76 -14.46 11.29
CA LYS A 118 15.62 -14.49 10.09
C LYS A 118 16.55 -15.68 10.11
#